data_AF-A0A2W6W7S1-F1
#
_entry.id   AF-A0A2W6W7S1-F1
#
_cell.length_a   1.000
_cell.length_b   1.000
_cell.length_c   1.000
_cell.angle_alpha   90.00
_cell.angle_beta   90.00
_cell.angle_gamma   90.00
#
_symmetry.space_group_name_H-M   'P 1'
#
loop_
_entity.id
_entity.type
_entity.pdbx_description
1 polymer ?
#
loop_
_entity_poly.entity_id
_entity_poly.type
_entity_poly.pdbx_seq_one_letter_code
_entity_poly.pdbx_strand_id
1 'polypeptide(L)'
;MHEGHAVRLETTTGEDGQVRLSVIGLASARTAISYVLDVTGGSRLRQSGHALLEPGRQATLCTITIDGDRPWTAEIEVRQDGQGSYRITQAG
;
A
#
# COMPACT_ATOMS: atom_id res chain seq x y z
N MET A 1 -16.91 7.82 8.97
CA MET A 1 -15.67 8.61 8.88
C MET A 1 -14.54 7.59 8.89
N HIS A 2 -14.04 7.17 7.72
CA HIS A 2 -12.86 6.31 7.69
C HIS A 2 -11.63 7.18 7.93
N GLU A 3 -10.77 6.69 8.80
CA GLU A 3 -9.66 7.37 9.45
C GLU A 3 -8.71 8.09 8.47
N GLY A 4 -8.11 9.20 8.94
CA GLY A 4 -7.32 10.17 8.16
C GLY A 4 -5.97 9.66 7.63
N HIS A 5 -5.86 8.41 7.19
CA HIS A 5 -4.69 7.89 6.47
C HIS A 5 -4.89 8.07 4.97
N ALA A 6 -3.97 8.78 4.32
CA ALA A 6 -4.04 9.05 2.89
C ALA A 6 -3.70 7.84 2.00
N VAL A 7 -3.25 6.74 2.59
CA VAL A 7 -2.82 5.52 1.89
C VAL A 7 -3.42 4.30 2.58
N ARG A 8 -3.87 3.34 1.77
CA ARG A 8 -4.31 2.02 2.20
C ARG A 8 -3.72 0.92 1.31
N LEU A 9 -3.69 -0.30 1.83
CA LEU A 9 -3.40 -1.50 1.04
C LEU A 9 -4.73 -2.14 0.61
N GLU A 10 -4.81 -2.50 -0.68
CA GLU A 10 -5.85 -3.35 -1.22
C GLU A 10 -5.26 -4.69 -1.64
N THR A 11 -6.05 -5.75 -1.51
CA THR A 11 -5.65 -7.10 -1.89
C THR A 11 -6.73 -7.75 -2.70
N THR A 12 -6.33 -8.43 -3.77
CA THR A 12 -7.24 -9.21 -4.59
C THR A 12 -6.58 -10.55 -4.90
N THR A 13 -7.24 -11.63 -4.53
CA THR A 13 -6.81 -12.99 -4.88
C THR A 13 -7.37 -13.34 -6.25
N GLY A 14 -6.49 -13.69 -7.18
CA GLY A 14 -6.87 -14.21 -8.49
C GLY A 14 -7.19 -15.71 -8.43
N GLU A 15 -7.85 -16.22 -9.46
CA GLU A 15 -8.21 -17.65 -9.57
C GLU A 15 -6.97 -18.55 -9.72
N ASP A 16 -5.84 -17.99 -10.17
CA ASP A 16 -4.56 -18.70 -10.36
C ASP A 16 -3.71 -18.84 -9.07
N GLY A 17 -4.28 -18.60 -7.88
CA GLY A 17 -3.55 -18.62 -6.61
C GLY A 17 -2.64 -17.41 -6.37
N GLN A 18 -2.59 -16.46 -7.31
CA GLN A 18 -1.82 -15.23 -7.18
C GLN A 18 -2.57 -14.19 -6.35
N VAL A 19 -1.83 -13.47 -5.50
CA VAL A 19 -2.36 -12.34 -4.73
C VAL A 19 -1.79 -11.04 -5.31
N ARG A 20 -2.69 -10.14 -5.72
CA ARG A 20 -2.35 -8.78 -6.13
C ARG A 20 -2.48 -7.83 -4.94
N LEU A 21 -1.38 -7.19 -4.57
CA LEU A 21 -1.34 -6.13 -3.57
C LEU A 21 -1.25 -4.78 -4.29
N SER A 22 -2.13 -3.84 -3.93
CA SER A 22 -2.14 -2.48 -4.47
C SER A 22 -2.03 -1.46 -3.36
N VAL A 23 -1.08 -0.54 -3.49
CA VAL A 23 -0.96 0.63 -2.63
C VAL A 23 -1.84 1.73 -3.22
N ILE A 24 -2.88 2.10 -2.50
CA ILE A 24 -3.89 3.07 -2.96
C ILE A 24 -3.77 4.34 -2.15
N GLY A 25 -3.54 5.46 -2.84
CA GLY A 25 -3.59 6.80 -2.29
C GLY A 25 -4.97 7.44 -2.48
N LEU A 26 -5.53 8.01 -1.43
CA LEU A 26 -6.72 8.86 -1.45
C LEU A 26 -6.66 9.83 -0.28
N ALA A 27 -6.70 11.13 -0.55
CA ALA A 27 -6.65 12.17 0.48
C ALA A 27 -7.81 13.16 0.30
N SER A 28 -8.30 13.74 1.41
CA SER A 28 -9.32 14.81 1.38
C SER A 28 -8.74 16.19 1.05
N ALA A 29 -7.41 16.32 1.11
CA ALA A 29 -6.67 17.53 0.78
C ALA A 29 -5.46 17.16 -0.11
N ARG A 30 -4.80 18.18 -0.66
CA ARG A 30 -3.59 17.97 -1.45
C ARG A 30 -2.46 17.57 -0.52
N THR A 31 -1.95 16.35 -0.66
CA THR A 31 -1.05 15.75 0.34
C THR A 31 0.14 15.09 -0.34
N ALA A 32 1.34 15.54 0.02
CA ALA A 32 2.56 14.85 -0.38
C ALA A 32 2.78 13.63 0.52
N ILE A 33 3.12 12.51 -0.10
CA ILE A 33 3.43 11.27 0.60
C ILE A 33 4.73 10.66 0.09
N SER A 34 5.38 9.89 0.96
CA SER A 34 6.36 8.89 0.57
C SER A 34 6.04 7.58 1.29
N TYR A 35 6.35 6.45 0.67
CA TYR A 35 6.09 5.15 1.25
C TYR A 35 7.19 4.15 0.95
N VAL A 36 7.29 3.14 1.81
CA VAL A 36 8.11 1.95 1.63
C VAL A 36 7.23 0.74 1.92
N LEU A 37 7.06 -0.12 0.93
CA LEU A 37 6.37 -1.40 1.00
C LEU A 37 7.42 -2.52 1.04
N ASP A 38 7.42 -3.29 2.13
CA ASP A 38 8.19 -4.52 2.31
C ASP A 38 7.22 -5.71 2.29
N VAL A 39 7.45 -6.69 1.42
CA VAL A 39 6.64 -7.92 1.33
C VAL A 39 7.52 -9.15 1.48
N THR A 40 7.07 -10.10 2.29
CA THR A 40 7.73 -11.38 2.61
C THR A 40 6.75 -12.53 2.43
N GLY A 41 7.20 -13.70 1.95
CA GLY A 41 6.36 -14.93 1.92
C GLY A 41 6.90 -16.06 1.04
N GLY A 42 7.54 -15.72 -0.08
CA GLY A 42 8.32 -16.65 -0.91
C GLY A 42 9.64 -16.04 -1.37
N SER A 43 9.58 -14.76 -1.75
CA SER A 43 10.72 -13.88 -1.97
C SER A 43 10.50 -12.61 -1.17
N ARG A 44 11.59 -11.92 -0.80
CA ARG A 44 11.49 -10.59 -0.19
C ARG A 44 11.44 -9.55 -1.31
N LEU A 45 10.37 -8.76 -1.34
CA LEU A 45 10.23 -7.61 -2.22
C LEU A 45 10.24 -6.34 -1.38
N ARG A 46 10.96 -5.32 -1.86
CA ARG A 46 10.90 -3.98 -1.28
C ARG A 46 10.66 -2.97 -2.40
N GLN A 47 9.67 -2.12 -2.23
CA GLN A 47 9.31 -1.06 -3.16
C GLN A 47 9.15 0.24 -2.38
N SER A 48 9.55 1.36 -2.98
CA SER A 48 9.38 2.66 -2.37
C SER A 48 8.94 3.67 -3.42
N GLY A 49 8.13 4.64 -3.01
CA GLY A 49 7.64 5.67 -3.92
C GLY A 49 7.36 6.98 -3.21
N HIS A 50 7.23 8.02 -4.02
CA HIS A 50 6.74 9.32 -3.60
C HIS A 50 5.60 9.73 -4.54
N ALA A 51 4.59 10.40 -4.00
CA ALA A 51 3.48 10.89 -4.79
C ALA A 51 2.87 12.14 -4.18
N LEU A 52 2.24 12.94 -5.03
CA LEU A 52 1.37 14.02 -4.62
C LEU A 52 -0.07 13.59 -4.88
N LEU A 53 -0.84 13.47 -3.81
CA LEU A 53 -2.25 13.09 -3.89
C LEU A 53 -3.09 14.33 -4.09
N GLU A 54 -4.01 14.26 -5.06
CA GLU A 54 -4.98 15.32 -5.31
C GLU A 54 -6.26 15.06 -4.51
N PRO A 55 -6.94 16.11 -4.00
CA PRO A 55 -8.12 15.97 -3.17
C PRO A 55 -9.22 15.12 -3.84
N GLY A 56 -9.72 14.11 -3.13
CA GLY A 56 -10.83 13.26 -3.58
C GLY A 56 -10.52 12.34 -4.75
N ARG A 57 -9.27 12.32 -5.25
CA ARG A 57 -8.86 11.47 -6.37
C ARG A 57 -8.10 10.26 -5.86
N GLN A 58 -8.65 9.07 -6.15
CA GLN A 58 -7.93 7.83 -5.91
C GLN A 58 -6.79 7.65 -6.92
N ALA A 59 -5.63 7.23 -6.45
CA ALA A 59 -4.46 6.90 -7.25
C ALA A 59 -3.87 5.54 -6.83
N THR A 60 -3.56 4.69 -7.80
CA THR A 60 -2.77 3.47 -7.56
C THR A 60 -1.30 3.83 -7.63
N LEU A 61 -0.59 3.69 -6.50
CA LEU A 61 0.79 4.12 -6.33
C LEU A 61 1.79 3.00 -6.65
N CYS A 62 1.40 1.77 -6.36
CA CYS A 62 2.17 0.56 -6.63
C CYS A 62 1.21 -0.62 -6.77
N THR A 63 1.55 -1.55 -7.65
CA THR A 63 0.89 -2.85 -7.72
C THR A 63 1.96 -3.91 -7.84
N ILE A 64 1.87 -4.91 -6.98
CA ILE A 64 2.75 -6.08 -7.00
C ILE A 64 1.89 -7.34 -6.99
N THR A 65 2.41 -8.38 -7.59
CA THR A 65 1.79 -9.70 -7.58
C THR A 65 2.73 -10.65 -6.85
N ILE A 66 2.19 -11.40 -5.90
CA ILE A 66 2.91 -12.42 -5.14
C ILE A 66 2.19 -13.76 -5.27
N ASP A 67 2.93 -14.83 -5.00
CA ASP A 67 2.37 -16.17 -4.82
C ASP A 67 1.55 -16.20 -3.53
N GLY A 68 0.24 -16.46 -3.65
CA GLY A 68 -0.70 -16.53 -2.53
C GLY A 68 -0.82 -17.91 -1.91
N ASP A 69 -0.22 -18.94 -2.51
CA ASP A 69 -0.24 -20.31 -1.98
C ASP A 69 0.78 -20.51 -0.84
N ARG A 70 1.58 -19.48 -0.55
CA ARG A 70 2.53 -19.44 0.57
C ARG A 70 2.15 -18.35 1.56
N PRO A 71 2.39 -18.54 2.87
CA PRO A 71 2.15 -17.49 3.87
C PRO A 71 2.91 -16.22 3.50
N TRP A 72 2.24 -15.08 3.53
CA TRP A 72 2.86 -13.80 3.22
C TRP A 72 2.51 -12.70 4.21
N THR A 73 3.34 -11.66 4.23
CA THR A 73 3.15 -10.45 5.02
C THR A 73 3.61 -9.26 4.21
N ALA A 74 2.78 -8.24 4.13
CA ALA A 74 3.06 -6.95 3.54
C ALA A 74 3.04 -5.87 4.63
N GLU A 75 4.13 -5.15 4.78
CA GLU A 75 4.25 -4.00 5.67
C GLU A 75 4.50 -2.76 4.80
N ILE A 76 3.67 -1.72 4.97
CA ILE A 76 3.91 -0.42 4.36
C ILE A 76 4.09 0.63 5.45
N GLU A 77 5.21 1.33 5.38
CA GLU A 77 5.45 2.56 6.13
C GLU A 77 5.17 3.74 5.22
N VAL A 78 4.31 4.66 5.66
CA VAL A 78 3.91 5.85 4.91
C VAL A 78 4.28 7.07 5.73
N ARG A 79 4.96 8.02 5.08
CA ARG A 79 5.16 9.38 5.60
C ARG A 79 4.23 10.32 4.86
N GLN A 80 3.35 10.95 5.61
CA GLN A 80 2.37 11.89 5.10
C GLN A 80 2.73 13.29 5.59
N ASP A 81 2.85 14.23 4.65
CA ASP A 81 3.10 15.62 4.99
C ASP A 81 1.99 16.17 5.89
N GLY A 82 2.38 16.88 6.95
CA GLY A 82 1.45 17.42 7.95
C GLY A 82 0.83 16.43 8.94
N GLN A 83 0.98 15.11 8.77
CA GLN A 83 0.44 14.09 9.69
C GLN A 83 1.48 13.12 10.28
N GLY A 84 2.70 13.09 9.75
CA GLY A 84 3.77 12.23 10.26
C GLY A 84 3.78 10.84 9.59
N SER A 85 4.36 9.85 10.27
CA SER A 85 4.51 8.50 9.75
C SER A 85 3.55 7.52 10.40
N TYR A 86 2.99 6.61 9.60
CA TYR A 86 2.19 5.49 10.09
C TYR A 86 2.52 4.22 9.31
N ARG A 87 2.07 3.08 9.84
CA ARG A 87 2.34 1.76 9.28
C ARG A 87 1.06 0.98 9.10
N ILE A 88 0.97 0.26 7.98
CA ILE A 88 -0.12 -0.68 7.71
C ILE A 88 0.52 -2.04 7.48
N THR A 89 -0.04 -3.06 8.12
CA THR A 89 0.41 -4.45 7.97
C THR A 89 -0.75 -5.31 7.51
N GLN A 90 -0.49 -6.19 6.56
CA GLN A 90 -1.44 -7.17 6.08
C GLN A 90 -0.74 -8.51 5.89
N ALA A 91 -1.45 -9.60 6.17
CA ALA A 91 -0.95 -10.96 5.97
C ALA A 91 -2.04 -11.82 5.35
N GLY A 92 -1.62 -12.91 4.71
CA GLY A 92 -2.50 -13.89 4.09
C GLY A 92 -1.83 -15.25 3.97
#